data_AF-A0A1E3H556-F1
#
_entry.id   AF-A0A1E3H556-F1
#
_cell.length_a   1.000
_cell.length_b   1.000
_cell.length_c   1.000
_cell.angle_alpha   90.00
_cell.angle_beta   90.00
_cell.angle_gamma   90.00
#
_symmetry.space_group_name_H-M   'P 1'
#
loop_
_entity.id
_entity.type
_entity.pdbx_description
1 polymer ?
#
loop_
_entity_poly.entity_id
_entity_poly.type
_entity_poly.pdbx_seq_one_letter_code
_entity_poly.pdbx_strand_id
1 'polypeptide(L)'
;MTNHPIHMHGYDFKVSCTDGGWVPEAAAWPEVTVDCAVGQMRAFDFVADKPGDWAIHCHKSHHTMNAMGHELSNYIGVDKREIAKRIQALVPDYMAMGTAGMADMGEMEMPLPDNTLPMMTGFAQFGPVEMGGMFSVVKVREGLAAGDYKDPGWYEHPPGTVSYEWTGESQNAVLAPSDPVKSTDAEVRVVKPGASAHDGHH
;
A
#
# COMPACT_ATOMS: atom_id res chain seq x y z
N MET A 1 -16.26 0.62 8.81
CA MET A 1 -14.86 0.46 9.27
C MET A 1 -14.83 0.35 10.79
N THR A 2 -14.08 -0.60 11.36
CA THR A 2 -14.06 -0.88 12.81
C THR A 2 -12.77 -0.45 13.52
N ASN A 3 -11.64 -0.36 12.80
CA ASN A 3 -10.30 -0.19 13.36
C ASN A 3 -9.24 0.09 12.28
N HIS A 4 -8.08 0.58 12.71
CA HIS A 4 -6.90 0.89 11.90
C HIS A 4 -5.64 0.23 12.50
N PRO A 5 -5.09 -0.82 11.87
CA PRO A 5 -3.78 -1.37 12.26
C PRO A 5 -2.66 -0.48 11.73
N ILE A 6 -2.02 0.31 12.59
CA ILE A 6 -0.92 1.19 12.19
C ILE A 6 0.40 0.43 12.24
N HIS A 7 1.03 0.27 11.08
CA HIS A 7 2.29 -0.44 10.88
C HIS A 7 3.43 0.55 10.57
N MET A 8 4.60 0.32 11.15
CA MET A 8 5.81 1.08 10.88
C MET A 8 6.90 0.16 10.34
N HIS A 9 7.50 0.56 9.21
CA HIS A 9 8.61 -0.17 8.60
C HIS A 9 9.91 0.08 9.35
N GLY A 10 10.84 -0.89 9.30
CA GLY A 10 12.20 -0.76 9.85
C GLY A 10 12.32 -0.83 11.38
N TYR A 11 11.24 -0.60 12.12
CA TYR A 11 11.24 -0.54 13.58
C TYR A 11 10.23 -1.50 14.19
N ASP A 12 10.65 -2.15 15.26
CA ASP A 12 9.79 -2.52 16.36
C ASP A 12 9.60 -1.32 17.29
N PHE A 13 8.46 -1.29 17.99
CA PHE A 13 8.11 -0.26 18.95
C PHE A 13 7.42 -0.88 20.16
N LYS A 14 7.37 -0.14 21.27
CA LYS A 14 6.67 -0.55 22.48
C LYS A 14 5.37 0.22 22.61
N VAL A 15 4.22 -0.47 22.71
CA VAL A 15 2.95 0.19 23.01
C VAL A 15 2.89 0.46 24.51
N SER A 16 2.84 1.74 24.87
CA SER A 16 3.02 2.23 26.25
C SER A 16 1.81 2.99 26.81
N CYS A 17 0.79 3.21 25.98
CA CYS A 17 -0.45 3.89 26.37
C CYS A 17 -1.67 3.24 25.72
N THR A 18 -2.76 3.16 26.48
CA THR A 18 -4.09 2.81 26.00
C THR A 18 -5.02 4.01 26.09
N ASP A 19 -6.28 3.85 25.71
CA ASP A 19 -7.34 4.83 25.93
C ASP A 19 -7.57 5.17 27.42
N GLY A 20 -7.05 4.35 28.34
CA GLY A 20 -7.03 4.63 29.78
C GLY A 20 -5.79 5.40 30.28
N GLY A 21 -4.85 5.74 29.39
CA GLY A 21 -3.60 6.43 29.73
C GLY A 21 -2.36 5.53 29.69
N TRP A 22 -1.24 6.07 30.17
CA TRP A 22 0.05 5.37 30.21
C TRP A 22 -0.01 4.14 31.13
N VAL A 23 0.51 3.02 30.66
CA VAL A 23 0.60 1.79 31.46
C VAL A 23 1.97 1.69 32.15
N PRO A 24 2.10 0.95 33.26
CA PRO A 24 3.41 0.65 33.84
C PRO A 24 4.35 0.01 32.81
N GLU A 25 5.65 0.27 32.91
CA GLU A 25 6.64 -0.20 31.94
C GLU A 25 6.60 -1.72 31.72
N ALA A 26 6.34 -2.49 32.78
CA ALA A 26 6.23 -3.95 32.72
C ALA A 26 4.96 -4.47 32.01
N ALA A 27 3.95 -3.60 31.81
CA ALA A 27 2.71 -3.91 31.10
C ALA A 27 2.72 -3.45 29.64
N ALA A 28 3.67 -2.58 29.27
CA ALA A 28 3.86 -2.17 27.89
C ALA A 28 4.50 -3.32 27.08
N TRP A 29 4.09 -3.48 25.81
CA TRP A 29 4.45 -4.66 25.00
C TRP A 29 5.04 -4.29 23.64
N PRO A 30 5.92 -5.12 23.05
CA PRO A 30 6.53 -4.86 21.76
C PRO A 30 5.59 -5.20 20.60
N GLU A 31 5.62 -4.40 19.54
CA GLU A 31 4.86 -4.58 18.30
C GLU A 31 5.60 -3.99 17.10
N VAL A 32 5.17 -4.35 15.88
CA VAL A 32 5.47 -3.62 14.63
C VAL A 32 4.21 -3.02 14.01
N THR A 33 3.05 -3.45 14.49
CA THR A 33 1.73 -2.99 14.06
C THR A 33 0.82 -2.94 15.27
N VAL A 34 0.16 -1.81 15.52
CA VAL A 34 -0.80 -1.68 16.62
C VAL A 34 -2.18 -1.36 16.09
N ASP A 35 -3.17 -2.13 16.53
CA ASP A 35 -4.55 -1.88 16.18
C ASP A 35 -5.16 -0.76 17.02
N CYS A 36 -5.83 0.17 16.34
CA CYS A 36 -6.54 1.29 16.95
C CYS A 36 -8.00 1.28 16.48
N ALA A 37 -8.91 0.86 17.37
CA ALA A 37 -10.34 0.87 17.10
C ALA A 37 -10.94 2.29 17.22
N VAL A 38 -12.18 2.44 16.74
CA VAL A 38 -12.92 3.70 16.87
C VAL A 38 -13.05 4.07 18.36
N GLY A 39 -12.61 5.29 18.71
CA GLY A 39 -12.62 5.80 20.08
C GLY A 39 -11.42 5.38 20.95
N GLN A 40 -10.54 4.52 20.43
CA GLN A 40 -9.31 4.16 21.13
C GLN A 40 -8.19 5.17 20.86
N MET A 41 -7.24 5.21 21.79
CA MET A 41 -5.95 5.89 21.62
C MET A 41 -4.83 4.91 21.92
N ARG A 42 -3.71 5.07 21.22
CA ARG A 42 -2.47 4.35 21.45
C ARG A 42 -1.33 5.35 21.43
N ALA A 43 -0.38 5.18 22.34
CA ALA A 43 0.96 5.71 22.18
C ALA A 43 1.92 4.53 22.05
N PHE A 44 2.86 4.65 21.14
CA PHE A 44 3.96 3.72 21.01
C PHE A 44 5.28 4.48 20.93
N ASP A 45 6.31 3.89 21.53
CA ASP A 45 7.64 4.46 21.63
C ASP A 45 8.62 3.60 20.84
N PHE A 46 9.49 4.23 20.06
CA PHE A 46 10.58 3.56 19.36
C PHE A 46 11.87 4.36 19.51
N VAL A 47 13.01 3.66 19.47
CA VAL A 47 14.32 4.29 19.45
C VAL A 47 14.66 4.58 18.00
N ALA A 48 14.82 5.85 17.62
CA ALA A 48 15.10 6.24 16.23
C ALA A 48 16.58 6.08 15.86
N ASP A 49 17.10 4.85 15.89
CA ASP A 49 18.53 4.51 15.70
C ASP A 49 18.87 3.92 14.33
N LYS A 50 17.90 3.80 13.43
CA LYS A 50 18.06 3.34 12.04
C LYS A 50 17.79 4.51 11.08
N PRO A 51 18.82 5.30 10.71
CA PRO A 51 18.67 6.39 9.74
C PRO A 51 18.08 5.89 8.42
N GLY A 52 17.08 6.59 7.92
CA GLY A 52 16.34 6.17 6.73
C GLY A 52 14.98 6.84 6.60
N ASP A 53 14.30 6.56 5.48
CA ASP A 53 12.92 6.94 5.22
C ASP A 53 12.03 5.71 5.41
N TRP A 54 11.16 5.74 6.41
CA TRP A 54 10.39 4.57 6.83
C TRP A 54 8.90 4.80 6.65
N ALA A 55 8.24 3.96 5.87
CA ALA A 55 6.79 4.03 5.71
C ALA A 55 6.10 3.76 7.05
N ILE A 56 5.10 4.58 7.37
CA ILE A 56 4.14 4.34 8.43
C ILE A 56 2.74 4.45 7.85
N HIS A 57 1.93 3.40 7.99
CA HIS A 57 0.64 3.37 7.34
C HIS A 57 -0.35 2.43 8.01
N CYS A 58 -1.64 2.62 7.69
CA CYS A 58 -2.64 1.63 8.01
C CYS A 58 -2.38 0.35 7.17
N HIS A 59 -2.32 -0.81 7.80
CA HIS A 59 -2.01 -2.09 7.16
C HIS A 59 -3.24 -2.77 6.52
N LYS A 60 -4.30 -2.00 6.27
CA LYS A 60 -5.44 -2.42 5.47
C LYS A 60 -5.29 -1.79 4.10
N SER A 61 -5.09 -2.61 3.08
CA SER A 61 -4.77 -2.16 1.72
C SER A 61 -5.77 -1.11 1.20
N HIS A 62 -7.07 -1.30 1.40
CA HIS A 62 -8.10 -0.35 0.97
C HIS A 62 -8.07 1.00 1.72
N HIS A 63 -7.38 1.11 2.87
CA HIS A 63 -7.21 2.39 3.58
C HIS A 63 -6.02 3.20 3.04
N THR A 64 -5.17 2.58 2.24
CA THR A 64 -4.03 3.24 1.59
C THR A 64 -4.30 3.53 0.12
N MET A 65 -5.57 3.46 -0.30
CA MET A 65 -6.01 3.49 -1.69
C MET A 65 -6.91 4.70 -2.02
N ASN A 66 -7.25 5.53 -1.01
CA ASN A 66 -8.08 6.74 -1.15
C ASN A 66 -9.28 6.57 -2.10
N ALA A 67 -9.41 7.40 -3.15
CA ALA A 67 -10.60 7.49 -4.01
C ALA A 67 -10.78 6.30 -4.98
N MET A 68 -10.23 5.13 -4.66
CA MET A 68 -10.44 3.91 -5.44
C MET A 68 -11.75 3.21 -5.08
N GLY A 69 -12.44 2.73 -6.11
CA GLY A 69 -13.67 1.95 -5.95
C GLY A 69 -13.37 0.49 -5.58
N HIS A 70 -14.14 -0.05 -4.64
CA HIS A 70 -14.00 -1.44 -4.15
C HIS A 70 -15.00 -2.40 -4.81
N GLU A 71 -16.04 -1.87 -5.47
CA GLU A 71 -17.15 -2.62 -6.08
C GLU A 71 -16.93 -2.87 -7.59
N LEU A 72 -15.73 -2.57 -8.10
CA LEU A 72 -15.38 -2.80 -9.49
C LEU A 72 -14.69 -4.16 -9.65
N SER A 73 -15.07 -4.89 -10.69
CA SER A 73 -14.36 -6.11 -11.08
C SER A 73 -12.88 -5.82 -11.31
N ASN A 74 -12.02 -6.72 -10.83
CA ASN A 74 -10.58 -6.65 -11.10
C ASN A 74 -10.32 -6.97 -12.59
N TYR A 75 -9.71 -6.03 -13.31
CA TYR A 75 -9.36 -6.16 -14.73
C TYR A 75 -7.86 -6.33 -14.98
N ILE A 76 -7.06 -6.61 -13.95
CA ILE A 76 -5.63 -6.87 -14.10
C ILE A 76 -5.42 -8.07 -15.04
N GLY A 77 -4.58 -7.88 -16.06
CA GLY A 77 -4.29 -8.87 -17.09
C GLY A 77 -5.36 -9.01 -18.19
N VAL A 78 -6.46 -8.26 -18.14
CA VAL A 78 -7.50 -8.27 -19.19
C VAL A 78 -7.13 -7.29 -20.30
N ASP A 79 -7.07 -7.75 -21.55
CA ASP A 79 -6.88 -6.88 -22.71
C ASP A 79 -8.14 -6.04 -22.99
N LYS A 80 -8.07 -4.76 -22.62
CA LYS A 80 -9.16 -3.79 -22.79
C LYS A 80 -9.03 -2.94 -24.06
N ARG A 81 -8.04 -3.14 -24.94
CA ARG A 81 -7.73 -2.22 -26.05
C ARG A 81 -8.92 -1.97 -26.98
N GLU A 82 -9.62 -3.02 -27.38
CA GLU A 82 -10.77 -2.91 -28.30
C GLU A 82 -12.00 -2.31 -27.61
N ILE A 83 -12.20 -2.62 -26.33
CA ILE A 83 -13.30 -2.04 -25.53
C ILE A 83 -13.04 -0.55 -25.29
N ALA A 84 -11.82 -0.18 -24.93
CA ALA A 84 -11.41 1.21 -24.71
C ALA A 84 -11.64 2.08 -25.96
N LYS A 85 -11.27 1.60 -27.16
CA LYS A 85 -11.56 2.30 -28.43
C LYS A 85 -13.04 2.57 -28.65
N ARG A 86 -13.90 1.59 -28.34
CA ARG A 86 -15.36 1.74 -28.49
C ARG A 86 -15.94 2.73 -27.49
N ILE A 87 -15.44 2.73 -26.25
CA ILE A 87 -15.87 3.69 -25.22
C ILE A 87 -15.39 5.10 -25.58
N GLN A 88 -14.14 5.26 -26.03
CA GLN A 88 -13.59 6.55 -26.46
C GLN A 88 -14.35 7.19 -27.62
N ALA A 89 -14.96 6.38 -28.52
CA ALA A 89 -15.82 6.88 -29.57
C ALA A 89 -17.10 7.57 -29.04
N LEU A 90 -17.52 7.25 -27.81
CA LEU A 90 -18.68 7.84 -27.13
C LEU A 90 -18.28 8.88 -26.09
N VAL A 91 -17.17 8.65 -25.38
CA VAL A 91 -16.63 9.49 -24.31
C VAL A 91 -15.14 9.73 -24.61
N PRO A 92 -14.79 10.80 -25.34
CA PRO A 92 -13.43 11.03 -25.84
C PRO A 92 -12.34 11.01 -24.77
N ASP A 93 -12.66 11.46 -23.55
CA ASP A 93 -11.72 11.56 -22.43
C ASP A 93 -11.60 10.26 -21.61
N TYR A 94 -12.19 9.15 -22.07
CA TYR A 94 -12.10 7.87 -21.36
C TYR A 94 -10.66 7.32 -21.37
N MET A 95 -10.13 7.05 -20.18
CA MET A 95 -8.86 6.35 -19.98
C MET A 95 -9.09 4.97 -19.36
N ALA A 96 -8.52 3.95 -19.98
CA ALA A 96 -8.62 2.58 -19.49
C ALA A 96 -7.62 2.35 -18.35
N MET A 97 -8.14 2.18 -17.13
CA MET A 97 -7.35 2.07 -15.91
C MET A 97 -7.24 0.63 -15.41
N GLY A 98 -6.16 0.28 -14.70
CA GLY A 98 -6.04 -0.96 -13.92
C GLY A 98 -5.80 -2.24 -14.75
N THR A 99 -4.97 -2.16 -15.81
CA THR A 99 -4.61 -3.33 -16.62
C THR A 99 -3.37 -4.05 -16.07
N ALA A 100 -2.36 -3.30 -15.61
CA ALA A 100 -1.13 -3.83 -15.01
C ALA A 100 -0.94 -3.43 -13.54
N GLY A 101 -1.90 -2.70 -12.93
CA GLY A 101 -1.99 -2.52 -11.48
C GLY A 101 -2.35 -1.09 -11.11
N MET A 102 -2.17 -0.75 -9.83
CA MET A 102 -2.30 0.64 -9.35
C MET A 102 -1.12 1.51 -9.82
N ALA A 103 0.07 0.90 -9.84
CA ALA A 103 1.33 1.49 -10.30
C ALA A 103 1.24 2.18 -11.67
N ASP A 104 0.46 1.60 -12.59
CA ASP A 104 0.27 2.12 -13.96
C ASP A 104 -0.13 3.60 -14.00
N MET A 105 -0.80 4.06 -12.95
CA MET A 105 -1.32 5.42 -12.83
C MET A 105 -0.53 6.27 -11.84
N GLY A 106 0.49 5.72 -11.18
CA GLY A 106 1.30 6.42 -10.19
C GLY A 106 2.11 7.57 -10.78
N GLU A 107 2.48 7.48 -12.06
CA GLU A 107 3.24 8.52 -12.78
C GLU A 107 2.33 9.53 -13.52
N MET A 108 1.03 9.26 -13.61
CA MET A 108 0.07 10.08 -14.34
C MET A 108 -0.81 10.87 -13.37
N GLU A 109 -0.41 12.11 -13.10
CA GLU A 109 -1.23 13.02 -12.29
C GLU A 109 -2.51 13.40 -13.04
N MET A 110 -3.64 12.95 -12.49
CA MET A 110 -4.97 13.31 -12.95
C MET A 110 -5.48 14.51 -12.14
N PRO A 111 -6.05 15.55 -12.76
CA PRO A 111 -6.69 16.62 -12.02
C PRO A 111 -7.84 16.06 -11.17
N LEU A 112 -7.73 16.21 -9.86
CA LEU A 112 -8.76 15.84 -8.89
C LEU A 112 -9.53 17.10 -8.44
N PRO A 113 -10.80 16.98 -8.03
CA PRO A 113 -11.50 18.07 -7.37
C PRO A 113 -10.75 18.56 -6.13
N ASP A 114 -10.72 19.87 -5.88
CA ASP A 114 -9.95 20.50 -4.80
C ASP A 114 -10.21 19.94 -3.38
N ASN A 115 -11.38 19.32 -3.18
CA ASN A 115 -11.80 18.72 -1.91
C ASN A 115 -11.53 17.21 -1.81
N THR A 116 -10.80 16.63 -2.76
CA THR A 116 -10.50 15.20 -2.81
C THR A 116 -9.07 14.98 -2.31
N LEU A 117 -8.91 14.05 -1.36
CA LEU A 117 -7.56 13.63 -0.95
C LEU A 117 -6.84 12.98 -2.13
N PRO A 118 -5.55 13.27 -2.33
CA PRO A 118 -4.80 12.76 -3.46
C PRO A 118 -4.75 11.23 -3.42
N MET A 119 -4.93 10.58 -4.57
CA MET A 119 -4.95 9.11 -4.62
C MET A 119 -3.61 8.48 -4.22
N MET A 120 -2.51 9.21 -4.44
CA MET A 120 -1.13 8.83 -4.14
C MET A 120 -0.47 9.91 -3.29
N THR A 121 0.51 9.54 -2.45
CA THR A 121 1.23 10.48 -1.57
C THR A 121 2.39 11.21 -2.29
N GLY A 122 2.42 11.22 -3.62
CA GLY A 122 3.45 11.89 -4.43
C GLY A 122 4.62 10.98 -4.78
N PHE A 123 5.83 11.54 -4.85
CA PHE A 123 7.06 10.83 -5.26
C PHE A 123 8.04 10.70 -4.09
N ALA A 124 8.66 9.52 -3.95
CA ALA A 124 9.82 9.27 -3.12
C ALA A 124 11.10 9.25 -3.98
N GLN A 125 12.24 8.96 -3.36
CA GLN A 125 13.56 8.94 -4.01
C GLN A 125 13.63 8.06 -5.26
N PHE A 126 12.85 6.98 -5.32
CA PHE A 126 12.92 5.97 -6.38
C PHE A 126 11.68 5.88 -7.27
N GLY A 127 10.76 6.85 -7.17
CA GLY A 127 9.55 6.87 -7.98
C GLY A 127 8.28 7.21 -7.20
N PRO A 128 7.09 6.98 -7.79
CA PRO A 128 5.83 7.31 -7.15
C PRO A 128 5.58 6.45 -5.91
N VAL A 129 5.05 7.10 -4.86
CA VAL A 129 4.56 6.43 -3.66
C VAL A 129 3.13 5.99 -3.93
N GLU A 130 2.97 4.70 -4.22
CA GLU A 130 1.69 4.13 -4.67
C GLU A 130 0.65 3.91 -3.57
N MET A 131 0.74 4.71 -2.50
CA MET A 131 -0.12 4.65 -1.33
C MET A 131 -0.62 6.06 -1.05
N GLY A 132 -1.93 6.23 -0.94
CA GLY A 132 -2.58 7.44 -0.47
C GLY A 132 -3.16 7.28 0.93
N GLY A 133 -3.84 8.32 1.41
CA GLY A 133 -4.71 8.25 2.58
C GLY A 133 -3.94 8.13 3.88
N MET A 134 -4.08 7.01 4.58
CA MET A 134 -3.40 6.75 5.85
C MET A 134 -1.98 6.23 5.64
N PHE A 135 -1.16 7.01 4.93
CA PHE A 135 0.24 6.76 4.68
C PHE A 135 1.06 8.00 5.05
N SER A 136 2.23 7.79 5.63
CA SER A 136 3.23 8.83 5.88
C SER A 136 4.63 8.22 5.88
N VAL A 137 5.65 9.06 5.88
CA VAL A 137 7.06 8.65 5.95
C VAL A 137 7.70 9.23 7.20
N VAL A 138 8.26 8.38 8.04
CA VAL A 138 9.09 8.76 9.18
C VAL A 138 10.52 8.95 8.69
N LYS A 139 11.02 10.18 8.77
CA LYS A 139 12.38 10.54 8.37
C LYS A 139 13.29 10.54 9.60
N VAL A 140 14.19 9.57 9.68
CA VAL A 140 15.16 9.45 10.80
C VAL A 140 16.54 9.91 10.33
N ARG A 141 17.06 10.98 10.93
CA ARG A 141 18.37 11.59 10.62
C ARG A 141 19.05 12.09 11.89
N GLU A 142 20.38 12.12 11.88
CA GLU A 142 21.13 12.90 12.86
C GLU A 142 21.01 14.40 12.59
N GLY A 143 21.22 15.23 13.62
CA GLY A 143 21.28 16.69 13.48
C GLY A 143 19.93 17.40 13.32
N LEU A 144 18.81 16.68 13.42
CA LEU A 144 17.48 17.30 13.49
C LEU A 144 17.30 17.98 14.85
N ALA A 145 17.04 19.29 14.84
CA ALA A 145 16.80 20.03 16.07
C ALA A 145 15.42 19.66 16.65
N ALA A 146 15.32 19.62 17.98
CA ALA A 146 14.05 19.42 18.65
C ALA A 146 13.06 20.54 18.27
N GLY A 147 11.86 20.16 17.80
CA GLY A 147 10.83 21.10 17.36
C GLY A 147 11.06 21.73 15.97
N ASP A 148 12.07 21.27 15.21
CA ASP A 148 12.20 21.62 13.80
C ASP A 148 11.38 20.65 12.94
N TYR A 149 10.37 21.18 12.25
CA TYR A 149 9.44 20.44 11.40
C TYR A 149 9.74 20.61 9.90
N LYS A 150 10.88 21.20 9.54
CA LYS A 150 11.30 21.27 8.14
C LYS A 150 11.55 19.88 7.58
N ASP A 151 11.25 19.69 6.30
CA ASP A 151 11.61 18.47 5.58
C ASP A 151 13.14 18.40 5.42
N PRO A 152 13.82 17.40 6.01
CA PRO A 152 15.27 17.23 5.84
C PRO A 152 15.65 16.63 4.47
N GLY A 153 14.68 16.32 3.61
CA GLY A 153 14.88 15.69 2.32
C GLY A 153 14.92 14.16 2.37
N TRP A 154 15.24 13.54 1.24
CA TRP A 154 15.38 12.08 1.12
C TRP A 154 16.67 11.58 1.78
N TYR A 155 16.68 10.31 2.17
CA TYR A 155 17.85 9.72 2.81
C TYR A 155 18.98 9.54 1.78
N GLU A 156 20.16 10.05 2.13
CA GLU A 156 21.36 9.83 1.34
C GLU A 156 21.93 8.45 1.67
N HIS A 157 21.58 7.47 0.83
CA HIS A 157 22.04 6.10 0.98
C HIS A 157 23.57 6.00 0.81
N PRO A 158 24.27 5.23 1.67
CA PRO A 158 25.70 5.04 1.51
C PRO A 158 26.07 4.45 0.13
N PRO A 159 27.24 4.79 -0.43
CA PRO A 159 27.67 4.26 -1.72
C PRO A 159 27.63 2.72 -1.76
N GLY A 160 26.96 2.17 -2.78
CA GLY A 160 26.86 0.73 -2.98
C GLY A 160 25.75 0.01 -2.19
N THR A 161 24.92 0.72 -1.42
CA THR A 161 23.79 0.09 -0.68
C THR A 161 22.47 0.13 -1.43
N VAL A 162 22.34 0.97 -2.46
CA VAL A 162 21.14 1.04 -3.30
C VAL A 162 21.20 -0.06 -4.36
N SER A 163 20.08 -0.72 -4.61
CA SER A 163 19.95 -1.67 -5.70
C SER A 163 20.19 -1.00 -7.04
N TYR A 164 20.78 -1.73 -7.97
CA TYR A 164 21.01 -1.29 -9.34
C TYR A 164 20.56 -2.38 -10.30
N GLU A 165 20.27 -2.00 -11.54
CA GLU A 165 19.92 -2.95 -12.59
C GLU A 165 21.08 -3.93 -12.83
N TRP A 166 20.79 -5.23 -12.74
CA TRP A 166 21.77 -6.26 -13.07
C TRP A 166 21.85 -6.44 -14.59
N THR A 167 22.97 -6.00 -15.17
CA THR A 167 23.24 -6.10 -16.61
C THR A 167 24.07 -7.33 -17.00
N GLY A 168 24.38 -8.21 -16.03
CA GLY A 168 25.09 -9.46 -16.27
C GLY A 168 24.18 -10.60 -16.72
N GLU A 169 24.76 -11.81 -16.83
CA GLU A 169 23.98 -13.01 -17.15
C GLU A 169 22.92 -13.26 -16.07
N SER A 170 21.69 -13.59 -16.48
CA SER A 170 20.59 -13.87 -15.55
C SER A 170 20.97 -15.05 -14.67
N GLN A 171 21.01 -14.83 -13.36
CA GLN A 171 21.13 -15.93 -12.42
C GLN A 171 19.78 -16.64 -12.39
N ASN A 172 19.65 -17.75 -13.11
CA ASN A 172 18.45 -18.58 -13.06
C ASN A 172 18.14 -18.87 -11.59
N ALA A 173 16.95 -18.49 -11.14
CA ALA A 173 16.49 -18.85 -9.80
C ALA A 173 16.53 -20.38 -9.70
N VAL A 174 17.22 -20.89 -8.67
CA VAL A 174 17.18 -22.32 -8.36
C VAL A 174 15.76 -22.62 -7.90
N LEU A 175 14.94 -23.10 -8.84
CA LEU A 175 13.60 -23.56 -8.53
C LEU A 175 13.73 -24.76 -7.59
N ALA A 176 12.93 -24.77 -6.52
CA ALA A 176 12.73 -26.00 -5.77
C ALA A 176 12.29 -27.11 -6.75
N PRO A 177 12.73 -28.36 -6.57
CA PRO A 177 12.28 -29.47 -7.40
C PRO A 177 10.77 -29.47 -7.43
N SER A 178 10.17 -29.26 -8.61
CA SER A 178 8.75 -29.46 -8.77
C SER A 178 8.51 -30.96 -8.67
N ASP A 179 7.76 -31.39 -7.65
CA ASP A 179 7.13 -32.69 -7.73
C ASP A 179 6.31 -32.72 -9.02
N PRO A 180 6.41 -33.79 -9.83
CA PRO A 180 5.58 -33.92 -11.02
C PRO A 180 4.13 -33.85 -10.58
N VAL A 181 3.49 -32.72 -10.88
CA VAL A 181 2.04 -32.55 -10.74
C VAL A 181 1.43 -33.63 -11.62
N LYS A 182 0.95 -34.71 -11.00
CA LYS A 182 0.07 -35.65 -11.71
C LYS A 182 -1.10 -34.80 -12.19
N SER A 183 -1.29 -34.72 -13.51
CA SER A 183 -2.49 -34.16 -14.09
C SER A 183 -3.66 -35.05 -13.67
N THR A 184 -4.21 -34.79 -12.48
CA THR A 184 -5.60 -35.14 -12.25
C THR A 184 -6.37 -34.12 -13.05
N ASP A 185 -7.09 -34.56 -14.07
CA ASP A 185 -8.18 -33.81 -14.67
C ASP A 185 -9.14 -33.44 -13.54
N ALA A 186 -8.89 -32.30 -12.90
CA ALA A 186 -9.82 -31.73 -11.96
C ALA A 186 -10.94 -31.16 -12.83
N GLU A 187 -12.07 -31.86 -12.89
CA GLU A 187 -13.30 -31.32 -13.46
C GLU A 187 -13.68 -30.06 -12.67
N VAL A 188 -13.26 -28.89 -13.18
CA VAL A 188 -13.66 -27.61 -12.61
C VAL A 188 -15.09 -27.34 -13.08
N ARG A 189 -16.05 -27.51 -12.18
CA ARG A 189 -17.44 -27.16 -12.46
C ARG A 189 -17.60 -25.64 -12.40
N VAL A 190 -17.38 -24.98 -13.53
CA VAL A 190 -17.60 -23.53 -13.68
C VAL A 190 -19.09 -23.24 -13.57
N VAL A 191 -19.51 -22.64 -12.46
CA VAL A 191 -20.86 -22.05 -12.33
C VAL A 191 -20.80 -20.68 -12.98
N LYS A 192 -21.40 -20.55 -14.18
CA LYS A 192 -21.67 -19.24 -14.76
C LYS A 192 -22.65 -18.51 -13.83
N PRO A 193 -22.42 -17.24 -13.47
CA PRO A 193 -23.43 -16.45 -12.76
C PRO A 193 -24.71 -16.44 -13.60
N GLY A 194 -25.72 -17.15 -13.12
CA GLY A 194 -27.05 -17.09 -13.69
C GLY A 194 -27.63 -15.71 -13.41
N ALA A 195 -28.28 -15.11 -14.40
CA ALA A 195 -29.12 -13.95 -14.20
C ALA A 195 -30.33 -14.35 -13.35
N SER A 196 -30.15 -14.45 -12.04
CA SER A 196 -31.23 -14.50 -11.08
C SER A 196 -31.20 -13.20 -10.29
N ALA A 197 -32.16 -12.36 -10.63
CA ALA A 197 -32.54 -11.19 -9.85
C ALA A 197 -32.68 -11.58 -8.38
N HIS A 198 -31.90 -10.92 -7.52
CA HIS A 198 -32.20 -10.90 -6.09
C HIS A 198 -33.15 -9.74 -5.84
N ASP A 199 -34.45 -10.08 -5.88
CA ASP A 199 -35.47 -9.34 -5.17
C ASP A 199 -35.19 -9.44 -3.66
N GLY A 200 -35.14 -8.27 -3.02
CA GLY A 200 -35.44 -8.04 -1.61
C GLY A 200 -34.54 -8.70 -0.56
N HIS A 201 -33.90 -7.87 0.27
CA HIS A 201 -34.07 -7.95 1.73
C HIS A 201 -33.77 -6.58 2.35
N HIS A 202 -34.57 -6.26 3.37
CA HIS A 202 -34.61 -5.06 4.20
C HIS A 202 -33.30 -4.75 4.92
#